data_AF-A0A1Q4H6A4-F1
#
_entry.id   AF-A0A1Q4H6A4-F1
#
_cell.length_a   1.000
_cell.length_b   1.000
_cell.length_c   1.000
_cell.angle_alpha   90.00
_cell.angle_beta   90.00
_cell.angle_gamma   90.00
#
_symmetry.space_group_name_H-M   'P 1'
#
loop_
_entity.id
_entity.type
_entity.pdbx_description
1 polymer ?
#
loop_
_entity_poly.entity_id
_entity_poly.type
_entity_poly.pdbx_seq_one_letter_code
_entity_poly.pdbx_strand_id
1 'polypeptide(L)'
;MSELQITVRYFAAARAAAGIETETLRCPTGTTVHTLVEGLAQRGPELAKVLARCSFLRDGVAVRDKNVALQTTETVDVLPPFAGG
;
A
#
# COMPACT_ATOMS: atom_id res chain seq x y z
N MET A 1 22.54 3.67 -5.51
CA MET A 1 21.56 2.92 -4.70
C MET A 1 20.44 2.54 -5.64
N SER A 2 20.10 1.27 -5.72
CA SER A 2 19.03 0.83 -6.63
C SER A 2 17.68 1.20 -6.02
N GLU A 3 16.83 1.87 -6.78
CA GLU A 3 15.46 2.22 -6.40
C GLU A 3 14.47 1.35 -7.17
N LEU A 4 13.38 0.98 -6.51
CA LEU A 4 12.24 0.27 -7.07
C LEU A 4 11.10 1.27 -7.26
N GLN A 5 10.41 1.14 -8.38
CA GLN A 5 9.20 1.89 -8.66
C GLN A 5 7.99 0.99 -8.36
N ILE A 6 7.20 1.37 -7.36
CA ILE A 6 6.02 0.63 -6.91
C ILE A 6 4.78 1.46 -7.19
N THR A 7 3.78 0.87 -7.82
CA THR A 7 2.48 1.52 -8.02
C THR A 7 1.54 1.14 -6.89
N VAL A 8 1.04 2.11 -6.13
CA VAL A 8 0.07 1.89 -5.06
C VAL A 8 -1.30 2.34 -5.54
N ARG A 9 -2.30 1.45 -5.48
CA ARG A 9 -3.69 1.75 -5.83
C ARG A 9 -4.56 1.70 -4.59
N TYR A 10 -5.33 2.76 -4.35
CA TYR A 10 -6.21 2.86 -3.19
C TYR A 10 -7.66 2.64 -3.60
N PHE A 11 -8.37 1.82 -2.84
CA PHE A 11 -9.78 1.51 -3.07
C PHE A 11 -10.66 1.99 -1.92
N ALA A 12 -11.92 2.31 -2.22
CA ALA A 12 -12.96 2.68 -1.25
C ALA A 12 -12.48 3.68 -0.17
N ALA A 13 -12.56 3.32 1.11
CA ALA A 13 -12.15 4.17 2.23
C ALA A 13 -10.66 4.55 2.20
N ALA A 14 -9.78 3.70 1.63
CA ALA A 14 -8.36 4.05 1.49
C ALA A 14 -8.17 5.15 0.46
N ARG A 15 -8.94 5.14 -0.64
CA ARG A 15 -8.93 6.22 -1.63
C ARG A 15 -9.40 7.54 -1.02
N ALA A 16 -10.48 7.49 -0.23
CA ALA A 16 -11.00 8.67 0.45
C ALA A 16 -9.98 9.25 1.44
N ALA A 17 -9.30 8.39 2.21
CA ALA A 17 -8.28 8.82 3.17
C ALA A 17 -6.97 9.28 2.52
N ALA A 18 -6.56 8.67 1.41
CA ALA A 18 -5.37 9.06 0.65
C ALA A 18 -5.62 10.30 -0.22
N GLY A 19 -6.86 10.56 -0.61
CA GLY A 19 -7.25 11.63 -1.54
C GLY A 19 -6.89 11.34 -3.01
N ILE A 20 -6.27 10.20 -3.29
CA ILE A 20 -5.79 9.80 -4.61
C ILE A 20 -6.15 8.34 -4.88
N GLU A 21 -6.40 8.02 -6.15
CA GLU A 21 -6.74 6.66 -6.56
C GLU A 21 -5.51 5.79 -6.81
N THR A 22 -4.44 6.37 -7.32
CA THR A 22 -3.20 5.66 -7.65
C THR A 22 -2.04 6.63 -7.56
N GLU A 23 -0.92 6.19 -6.98
CA GLU A 23 0.35 6.89 -7.01
C GLU A 23 1.49 5.93 -7.31
N THR A 24 2.59 6.48 -7.81
CA THR A 24 3.83 5.75 -7.98
C THR A 24 4.83 6.21 -6.93
N LEU A 25 5.28 5.28 -6.10
CA LEU A 25 6.32 5.51 -5.09
C LEU A 25 7.66 5.01 -5.60
N ARG A 26 8.72 5.77 -5.29
CA ARG A 26 10.10 5.34 -5.47
C ARG A 26 10.64 4.96 -4.10
N CYS A 27 11.05 3.70 -3.95
CA CYS A 27 11.52 3.16 -2.68
C CYS A 27 12.88 2.48 -2.87
N PRO A 28 13.72 2.40 -1.83
CA PRO A 28 14.97 1.64 -1.90
C PRO A 28 14.71 0.16 -2.22
N THR A 29 15.65 -0.47 -2.92
CA THR A 29 15.61 -1.93 -3.13
C THR A 29 15.61 -2.65 -1.78
N GLY A 30 14.73 -3.65 -1.64
CA GLY A 30 14.51 -4.35 -0.36
C GLY A 30 13.41 -3.74 0.51
N THR A 31 12.73 -2.68 0.05
CA THR A 31 11.53 -2.17 0.73
C THR A 31 10.45 -3.25 0.77
N THR A 32 9.84 -3.44 1.92
CA THR A 32 8.75 -4.39 2.13
C THR A 32 7.39 -3.70 2.06
N VAL A 33 6.32 -4.49 1.92
CA VAL A 33 4.95 -3.96 2.01
C VAL A 33 4.71 -3.27 3.35
N HIS A 34 5.25 -3.84 4.44
CA HIS A 34 5.18 -3.23 5.77
C HIS A 34 5.79 -1.82 5.78
N THR A 35 7.03 -1.68 5.33
CA THR A 35 7.73 -0.38 5.32
C THR A 35 7.01 0.65 4.43
N LEU A 36 6.51 0.21 3.28
CA LEU A 36 5.73 1.07 2.38
C LEU A 36 4.45 1.57 3.06
N VAL A 37 3.72 0.68 3.74
CA VAL A 37 2.49 1.01 4.47
C VAL A 37 2.77 1.92 5.67
N GLU A 38 3.85 1.71 6.41
CA GLU A 38 4.26 2.60 7.49
C GLU A 38 4.59 4.01 6.98
N GLY A 39 5.31 4.12 5.87
CA GLY A 39 5.60 5.42 5.24
C GLY A 39 4.33 6.15 4.81
N LEU A 40 3.33 5.42 4.30
CA LEU A 40 2.03 5.98 3.96
C LEU A 40 1.24 6.39 5.21
N ALA A 41 1.27 5.59 6.27
CA ALA A 41 0.59 5.88 7.53
C ALA A 41 1.11 7.18 8.19
N GLN A 42 2.38 7.51 7.99
CA GLN A 42 2.96 8.78 8.48
C GLN A 42 2.41 10.03 7.79
N ARG A 43 1.75 9.90 6.64
CA ARG A 43 1.16 11.04 5.92
C ARG A 43 -0.07 11.62 6.60
N GLY A 44 -0.78 10.82 7.40
CA GLY A 44 -1.95 11.29 8.11
C GLY A 44 -2.64 10.24 8.98
N PRO A 45 -3.30 10.66 10.09
CA PRO A 45 -3.88 9.75 11.07
C PRO A 45 -5.09 8.97 10.53
N GLU A 46 -5.86 9.53 9.59
CA GLU A 46 -6.99 8.83 8.97
C GLU A 46 -6.51 7.69 8.06
N LEU A 47 -5.52 7.98 7.20
CA LEU A 47 -4.91 6.97 6.34
C LEU A 47 -4.26 5.85 7.16
N ALA A 48 -3.56 6.18 8.24
CA ALA A 48 -2.99 5.20 9.17
C ALA A 48 -4.06 4.24 9.74
N LYS A 49 -5.20 4.78 10.20
CA LYS A 49 -6.31 3.98 10.74
C LYS A 49 -6.92 3.05 9.69
N VAL A 50 -7.06 3.53 8.46
CA VAL A 50 -7.58 2.73 7.35
C VAL A 50 -6.59 1.62 6.97
N LEU A 51 -5.31 1.98 6.75
CA LEU A 51 -4.23 1.04 6.41
C LEU A 51 -4.07 -0.09 7.44
N ALA A 52 -4.26 0.20 8.73
CA ALA A 52 -4.20 -0.81 9.79
C ALA A 52 -5.24 -1.93 9.65
N ARG A 53 -6.37 -1.65 8.98
CA ARG A 53 -7.46 -2.62 8.74
C ARG A 53 -7.49 -3.14 7.30
N CYS A 54 -6.74 -2.53 6.39
CA CYS A 54 -6.69 -2.91 4.98
C CYS A 54 -5.98 -4.25 4.77
N SER A 55 -6.44 -4.97 3.75
CA SER A 55 -5.72 -6.03 3.08
C SER A 55 -4.92 -5.46 1.91
N PHE A 56 -3.80 -6.10 1.59
CA PHE A 56 -2.91 -5.68 0.52
C PHE A 56 -2.83 -6.76 -0.54
N LEU A 57 -2.95 -6.41 -1.82
CA LEU A 57 -2.63 -7.32 -2.92
C LEU A 57 -1.34 -6.84 -3.60
N ARG A 58 -0.52 -7.77 -4.03
CA ARG A 58 0.67 -7.56 -4.85
C ARG A 58 0.42 -8.18 -6.21
N ASP A 59 0.31 -7.36 -7.25
CA ASP A 59 -0.04 -7.79 -8.61
C ASP A 59 -1.29 -8.70 -8.64
N GLY A 60 -2.30 -8.33 -7.84
CA GLY A 60 -3.54 -9.09 -7.69
C GLY A 60 -3.47 -10.29 -6.74
N VAL A 61 -2.31 -10.61 -6.18
CA VAL A 61 -2.13 -11.71 -5.22
C VAL A 61 -2.17 -11.20 -3.78
N ALA A 62 -3.02 -11.78 -2.94
CA ALA A 62 -3.12 -11.37 -1.54
C ALA A 62 -1.80 -11.54 -0.78
N VAL A 63 -1.30 -10.43 -0.22
CA VAL A 63 -0.09 -10.39 0.59
C VAL A 63 -0.42 -10.95 1.97
N ARG A 64 -0.04 -12.20 2.21
CA ARG A 64 -0.13 -12.84 3.53
C ARG A 64 1.00 -12.39 4.45
N ASP A 65 2.20 -12.25 3.90
CA ASP A 65 3.39 -11.83 4.61
C ASP A 65 3.84 -10.44 4.12
N LYS A 66 3.74 -9.45 5.01
CA LYS A 66 4.07 -8.05 4.70
C LYS A 66 5.57 -7.74 4.78
N ASN A 67 6.39 -8.68 5.28
CA ASN A 67 7.84 -8.57 5.35
C ASN A 67 8.52 -9.04 4.06
N VAL A 68 7.75 -9.57 3.11
CA VAL A 68 8.25 -9.89 1.77
C VAL A 68 8.70 -8.60 1.08
N ALA A 69 9.92 -8.62 0.58
CA ALA A 69 10.50 -7.53 -0.19
C ALA A 69 9.75 -7.36 -1.51
N LEU A 70 9.41 -6.13 -1.84
CA LEU A 70 8.84 -5.75 -3.12
C LEU A 70 9.92 -5.78 -4.21
N GLN A 71 9.48 -5.99 -5.44
CA GLN A 71 10.31 -5.92 -6.64
C GLN A 71 9.97 -4.70 -7.50
N THR A 72 10.85 -4.36 -8.43
CA THR A 72 10.60 -3.26 -9.39
C THR A 72 9.33 -3.55 -10.18
N THR A 73 8.56 -2.49 -10.47
CA THR A 73 7.34 -2.52 -11.28
C THR A 73 6.17 -3.31 -10.70
N GLU A 74 6.21 -3.65 -9.41
CA GLU A 74 5.07 -4.27 -8.74
C GLU A 74 3.95 -3.27 -8.42
N THR A 75 2.72 -3.78 -8.42
CA THR A 75 1.53 -3.02 -8.05
C THR A 75 0.99 -3.49 -6.71
N VAL A 76 0.78 -2.57 -5.78
CA VAL A 76 0.22 -2.82 -4.45
C VAL A 76 -1.19 -2.24 -4.37
N ASP A 77 -2.20 -3.10 -4.22
CA ASP A 77 -3.58 -2.69 -4.01
C ASP A 77 -3.90 -2.62 -2.53
N VAL A 78 -4.40 -1.47 -2.10
CA VAL A 78 -4.88 -1.24 -0.74
C VAL A 78 -6.38 -1.41 -0.72
N LEU A 79 -6.83 -2.53 -0.16
CA LEU A 79 -8.24 -2.91 -0.06
C LEU A 79 -8.70 -2.79 1.38
N PRO A 80 -9.48 -1.75 1.73
CA PRO A 80 -10.17 -1.70 3.02
C PRO A 80 -11.08 -2.92 3.17
N PRO A 81 -11.35 -3.35 4.42
CA PRO A 81 -12.39 -4.34 4.63
C PRO A 81 -13.69 -3.77 4.07
N PHE A 82 -14.45 -4.59 3.35
CA PHE A 82 -15.76 -4.21 2.85
C PHE A 82 -16.60 -3.76 4.05
N ALA A 83 -16.90 -2.46 4.13
CA ALA A 83 -17.96 -1.94 4.96
C ALA A 83 -19.29 -2.24 4.25
N GLY A 84 -19.58 -3.52 4.04
CA GLY A 84 -20.89 -3.97 3.59
C GLY A 84 -21.84 -3.87 4.78
N GLY A 85 -22.58 -2.77 4.82
CA GLY A 85 -23.81 -2.64 5.60
C GLY A 85 -25.00 -2.95 4.71
#